data_AF-A0A440K331-F1
#
_entry.id   AF-A0A440K331-F1
#
_cell.length_a   1.000
_cell.length_b   1.000
_cell.length_c   1.000
_cell.angle_alpha   90.00
_cell.angle_beta   90.00
_cell.angle_gamma   90.00
#
_symmetry.space_group_name_H-M   'P 1'
#
loop_
_entity.id
_entity.type
_entity.pdbx_description
1 polymer ?
#
loop_
_entity_poly.entity_id
_entity_poly.type
_entity_poly.pdbx_seq_one_letter_code
_entity_poly.pdbx_strand_id
1 'polypeptide(L)' 'MADPLFSVRGLKVALPNMTRKPLIGRAPMAEILKGLDFELPRGSVTGI' A
#
# COMPACT_ATOMS: atom_id res chain seq x y z
N MET A 1 -14.83 -14.63 -18.51
CA MET A 1 -13.87 -14.06 -17.54
C MET A 1 -14.54 -14.09 -16.18
N ALA A 2 -13.87 -14.56 -15.13
CA ALA A 2 -14.43 -14.55 -13.78
C ALA A 2 -14.33 -13.12 -13.22
N ASP A 3 -15.41 -12.60 -12.64
CA ASP A 3 -15.41 -11.27 -12.03
C ASP A 3 -14.38 -11.22 -10.88
N PRO A 4 -13.57 -10.15 -10.78
CA PRO A 4 -12.61 -10.00 -9.70
C PRO A 4 -13.35 -9.86 -8.36
N LEU A 5 -12.95 -10.65 -7.37
CA LEU A 5 -13.44 -10.50 -6.00
C LEU A 5 -12.87 -9.26 -5.33
N PHE A 6 -11.60 -8.96 -5.61
CA PHE A 6 -10.95 -7.73 -5.20
C PHE A 6 -10.45 -6.99 -6.43
N SER A 7 -10.75 -5.69 -6.50
CA SER A 7 -10.11 -4.76 -7.43
C SER A 7 -9.49 -3.65 -6.60
N VAL A 8 -8.15 -3.59 -6.60
CA VAL A 8 -7.38 -2.61 -5.84
C VAL A 8 -6.67 -1.71 -6.84
N ARG A 9 -6.83 -0.40 -6.65
CA ARG A 9 -6.22 0.64 -7.49
C ARG A 9 -5.57 1.69 -6.60
N GLY A 10 -4.34 2.09 -6.92
CA GLY A 10 -3.60 3.14 -6.26
C GLY A 10 -3.30 2.86 -4.79
N LEU A 11 -3.10 1.59 -4.38
CA LEU A 11 -2.84 1.26 -2.98
C LEU A 11 -1.52 1.90 -2.51
N LYS A 12 -1.66 2.84 -1.58
CA LYS A 12 -0.55 3.60 -1.00
C LYS A 12 -0.60 3.49 0.52
N VAL A 13 0.57 3.30 1.10
CA VAL A 13 0.76 3.28 2.55
C VAL A 13 2.02 4.07 2.84
N ALA A 14 1.92 5.03 3.73
CA ALA A 14 3.05 5.80 4.22
C ALA A 14 3.03 5.85 5.74
N LEU A 15 4.19 5.72 6.36
CA LEU A 15 4.35 5.82 7.81
C LEU A 15 5.35 6.92 8.17
N PRO A 16 5.22 7.57 9.34
CA PRO A 16 6.21 8.54 9.80
C PRO A 16 7.58 7.89 9.98
N ASN A 17 8.60 8.45 9.34
CA ASN A 17 9.97 8.02 9.52
C ASN A 17 10.56 8.64 10.79
N MET A 18 10.45 7.89 11.89
CA MET A 18 10.93 8.34 13.20
C MET A 18 12.45 8.48 13.29
N THR A 19 13.22 7.81 12.42
CA THR A 19 14.68 7.96 12.36
C THR A 19 15.12 9.30 11.78
N ARG A 20 14.22 10.01 11.09
CA ARG A 20 14.43 11.34 10.51
C ARG A 20 13.51 12.39 11.13
N LYS A 21 12.98 12.14 12.33
CA LYS A 21 12.09 13.10 13.00
C LYS A 21 12.89 14.35 13.42
N PRO A 22 12.49 15.55 12.99
CA PRO A 22 13.11 16.79 13.46
C PRO A 22 12.77 17.04 14.94
N LEU A 23 13.65 17.77 15.64
CA LEU A 23 13.45 18.14 17.05
C LEU A 23 12.15 18.93 17.27
N ILE A 24 11.77 19.75 16.30
CA ILE A 24 10.53 20.51 16.28
C ILE A 24 9.78 20.15 14.99
N GLY A 25 8.54 19.70 15.14
CA GLY A 25 7.65 19.38 14.03
C GLY A 25 7.40 17.89 13.80
N ARG A 26 6.70 17.59 12.69
CA ARG A 26 6.26 16.23 12.34
C ARG A 26 7.39 15.47 11.65
N ALA A 27 7.45 14.16 11.90
CA ALA A 27 8.37 13.28 11.16
C ALA A 27 7.97 13.24 9.68
N PRO A 28 8.94 13.22 8.74
CA PRO A 28 8.66 13.06 7.32
C PRO A 28 8.02 11.69 7.08
N MET A 29 7.06 11.63 6.16
CA MET A 29 6.39 10.38 5.80
C MET A 29 7.28 9.57 4.84
N ALA A 30 7.50 8.30 5.13
CA ALA A 30 8.11 7.34 4.23
C ALA A 30 7.03 6.50 3.56
N GLU A 31 6.98 6.52 2.23
CA GLU A 31 6.09 5.64 1.46
C GLU A 31 6.61 4.20 1.46
N ILE A 32 5.76 3.28 1.90
CA ILE A 32 6.01 1.84 1.96
C ILE A 32 5.38 1.15 0.74
N LEU A 33 4.10 1.44 0.47
CA LEU A 33 3.42 1.00 -0.75
C LEU A 33 3.27 2.17 -1.71
N LYS A 34 3.72 2.00 -2.96
CA LYS A 34 3.90 3.07 -3.96
C LYS A 34 2.84 3.06 -5.06
N GLY A 35 1.56 2.87 -4.71
CA GLY A 35 0.47 2.86 -5.68
C GLY A 35 0.39 1.54 -6.42
N LEU A 36 0.05 0.47 -5.70
CA LEU A 36 -0.14 -0.86 -6.28
C LEU A 36 -1.54 -1.00 -6.89
N ASP A 37 -1.59 -1.59 -8.08
CA ASP A 37 -2.80 -1.94 -8.80
C ASP A 37 -2.84 -3.46 -9.01
N PHE A 38 -3.91 -4.11 -8.57
CA PHE A 38 -4.09 -5.55 -8.79
C PHE A 38 -5.55 -5.97 -8.69
N GLU A 39 -5.85 -7.10 -9.31
CA GLU A 39 -7.15 -7.73 -9.27
C GLU A 39 -7.00 -9.19 -8.84
N LEU A 40 -7.85 -9.63 -7.92
CA LEU A 40 -7.84 -11.01 -7.42
C LEU A 40 -9.19 -11.65 -7.75
N PRO A 41 -9.21 -12.68 -8.62
CA PRO A 41 -10.42 -13.44 -8.94
C PRO A 41 -11.02 -14.14 -7.71
N ARG A 42 -12.33 -14.41 -7.77
CA ARG A 42 -12.98 -15.26 -6.75
C ARG A 42 -12.43 -16.68 -6.83
N GLY A 43 -12.09 -17.26 -5.68
CA GLY A 43 -11.67 -18.67 -5.57
C GLY A 43 -10.21 -18.93 -5.99
N SER A 44 -9.39 -17.90 -6.19
CA SER A 44 -7.96 -18.03 -6.50
C SER A 44 -7.08 -17.89 -5.26
N VAL A 45 -5.94 -18.58 -5.25
CA VAL A 45 -4.86 -18.40 -4.26
C VAL A 45 -3.73 -17.58 -4.90
N THR A 46 -3.26 -16.56 -4.21
CA THR A 46 -2.18 -15.67 -4.65
C THR A 46 -1.09 -15.59 -3.58
N GLY A 47 0.15 -15.92 -3.95
CA GLY A 47 1.32 -15.76 -3.08
C GLY A 47 1.95 -14.38 -3.25
N ILE A 48 2.56 -13.85 -2.18
CA ILE A 48 3.26 -12.56 -2.11
C ILE A 48 4.67 -12.78 -1.54
#